data_AF-A0A939KP06-F1
#
_entry.id   AF-A0A939KP06-F1
#
_cell.length_a   1.000
_cell.length_b   1.000
_cell.length_c   1.000
_cell.angle_alpha   90.00
_cell.angle_beta   90.00
_cell.angle_gamma   90.00
#
_symmetry.space_group_name_H-M   'P 1'
#
loop_
_entity.id
_entity.type
_entity.pdbx_description
1 polymer ?
#
loop_
_entity_poly.entity_id
_entity_poly.type
_entity_poly.pdbx_seq_one_letter_code
_entity_poly.pdbx_strand_id
1 'polypeptide(L)'
;MIPVIGRLYRENNVVTSIHGRSLINKSTMNILKAHRFARRMSNTELLLEETAPLLNALAELELGAAAIDIARLTEKFKAEGAGTSLDEFLRAELADVVGKRGGDDRTSTDVVLYGFGRIGRLLARLLIEKAGGGHGLRLRAIVVRKGAENDLAKRASLLRRDSVHGSFEGTIRV
;
A
#
# COMPACT_ATOMS: atom_id res chain seq x y z
N MET A 1 -1.33 -7.11 13.56
CA MET A 1 -0.96 -6.73 12.18
C MET A 1 -1.69 -5.49 11.68
N ILE A 2 -3.03 -5.45 11.59
CA ILE A 2 -3.76 -4.28 11.03
C ILE A 2 -3.38 -2.93 11.68
N PRO A 3 -3.36 -2.80 13.02
CA PRO A 3 -2.99 -1.52 13.64
C PRO A 3 -1.55 -1.09 13.30
N VAL A 4 -0.63 -2.05 13.29
CA VAL A 4 0.80 -1.83 13.01
C VAL A 4 1.02 -1.42 11.55
N ILE A 5 0.38 -2.11 10.61
CA ILE A 5 0.39 -1.73 9.18
C ILE A 5 -0.18 -0.32 9.00
N GLY A 6 -1.28 -0.01 9.68
CA GLY A 6 -1.88 1.33 9.64
C GLY A 6 -0.98 2.41 10.23
N ARG A 7 -0.23 2.10 11.31
CA ARG A 7 0.75 2.99 11.94
C ARG A 7 1.90 3.30 10.97
N LEU A 8 2.58 2.25 10.49
CA LEU A 8 3.65 2.34 9.50
C LEU A 8 3.24 3.19 8.28
N TYR A 9 2.02 2.99 7.78
CA TYR A 9 1.53 3.75 6.64
C TYR A 9 1.27 5.24 6.93
N ARG A 10 0.65 5.56 8.08
CA ARG A 10 0.25 6.94 8.40
C ARG A 10 1.36 7.78 8.99
N GLU A 11 2.22 7.18 9.81
CA GLU A 11 3.27 7.89 10.57
C GLU A 11 4.60 7.88 9.82
N ASN A 12 4.88 6.82 9.03
CA ASN A 12 6.17 6.63 8.37
C ASN A 12 6.08 6.59 6.84
N ASN A 13 4.90 6.77 6.24
CA ASN A 13 4.69 6.61 4.81
C ASN A 13 5.19 5.24 4.27
N VAL A 14 5.18 4.21 5.12
CA VAL A 14 5.66 2.87 4.74
C VAL A 14 4.52 2.06 4.13
N VAL A 15 4.72 1.66 2.87
CA VAL A 15 3.80 0.82 2.12
C VAL A 15 4.23 -0.64 2.27
N THR A 16 3.44 -1.43 3.00
CA THR A 16 3.72 -2.86 3.20
C THR A 16 3.00 -3.73 2.16
N SER A 17 3.71 -4.74 1.65
CA SER A 17 3.17 -5.72 0.70
C SER A 17 3.63 -7.16 0.99
N ILE A 18 2.92 -8.12 0.40
CA ILE A 18 3.34 -9.53 0.28
C ILE A 18 3.37 -9.88 -1.21
N HIS A 19 4.56 -10.09 -1.76
CA HIS A 19 4.82 -10.29 -3.19
C HIS A 19 4.02 -9.30 -4.07
N GLY A 20 4.16 -8.01 -3.76
CA GLY A 20 3.50 -6.91 -4.47
C GLY A 20 2.01 -6.71 -4.17
N ARG A 21 1.37 -7.57 -3.37
CA ARG A 21 0.01 -7.34 -2.88
C ARG A 21 0.04 -6.43 -1.65
N SER A 22 -0.45 -5.20 -1.80
CA SER A 22 -0.53 -4.24 -0.69
C SER A 22 -1.38 -4.77 0.47
N LEU A 23 -0.89 -4.58 1.69
CA LEU A 23 -1.59 -4.89 2.94
C LEU A 23 -2.35 -3.68 3.52
N ILE A 24 -2.18 -2.50 2.93
CA ILE A 24 -2.80 -1.25 3.39
C ILE A 24 -4.31 -1.32 3.19
N ASN A 25 -5.06 -0.86 4.20
CA ASN A 25 -6.52 -0.80 4.19
C ASN A 25 -7.18 -2.14 3.82
N LYS A 26 -6.52 -3.27 4.11
CA LYS A 26 -7.07 -4.61 3.88
C LYS A 26 -7.74 -5.15 5.14
N SER A 27 -8.85 -5.85 4.95
CA SER A 27 -9.50 -6.63 6.01
C SER A 27 -8.62 -7.80 6.44
N THR A 28 -8.90 -8.35 7.64
CA THR A 28 -8.22 -9.56 8.15
C THR A 28 -8.25 -10.69 7.13
N MET A 29 -9.40 -10.93 6.50
CA MET A 29 -9.55 -11.96 5.47
C MET A 29 -8.65 -11.72 4.26
N ASN A 30 -8.47 -10.47 3.84
CA ASN A 30 -7.61 -10.15 2.71
C ASN A 30 -6.11 -10.28 3.07
N ILE A 31 -5.73 -9.97 4.31
CA ILE A 31 -4.36 -10.20 4.82
C ILE A 31 -4.06 -11.70 4.87
N LEU A 32 -4.99 -12.53 5.38
CA LEU A 32 -4.84 -13.99 5.37
C LEU A 32 -4.71 -14.56 3.95
N LYS A 33 -5.53 -14.06 3.01
CA LYS A 33 -5.43 -14.43 1.59
C LYS A 33 -4.09 -14.02 0.98
N ALA A 34 -3.50 -12.89 1.39
CA ALA A 34 -2.18 -12.46 0.93
C ALA A 34 -1.08 -13.42 1.40
N HIS A 35 -1.08 -13.83 2.67
CA HIS A 35 -0.15 -14.83 3.21
C HIS A 35 -0.28 -16.18 2.49
N ARG A 36 -1.52 -16.69 2.34
CA ARG A 36 -1.77 -17.95 1.62
C ARG A 36 -1.31 -17.89 0.16
N PHE A 37 -1.37 -16.71 -0.45
CA PHE A 37 -0.94 -16.52 -1.83
C PHE A 37 0.58 -16.61 -2.00
N ALA A 38 1.37 -16.30 -0.96
CA ALA A 38 2.83 -16.44 -0.98
C ALA A 38 3.28 -17.86 -1.35
N ARG A 39 2.51 -18.89 -0.96
CA ARG A 39 2.77 -20.28 -1.37
C ARG A 39 2.84 -20.50 -2.88
N ARG A 40 2.16 -19.66 -3.68
CA ARG A 40 2.24 -19.75 -5.15
C ARG A 40 3.56 -19.20 -5.71
N MET A 41 4.25 -18.35 -4.96
CA MET A 41 5.52 -17.74 -5.34
C MET A 41 6.71 -18.52 -4.81
N SER A 42 6.74 -18.80 -3.50
CA SER A 42 7.91 -19.38 -2.82
C SER A 42 7.71 -20.84 -2.41
N ASN A 43 6.69 -21.51 -2.94
CA ASN A 43 6.32 -22.92 -2.69
C ASN A 43 6.08 -23.28 -1.20
N THR A 44 6.12 -22.28 -0.31
CA THR A 44 6.03 -22.41 1.14
C THR A 44 5.01 -21.40 1.64
N GLU A 45 4.20 -21.76 2.62
CA GLU A 45 3.23 -20.82 3.21
C GLU A 45 3.96 -19.81 4.08
N LEU A 46 3.67 -18.51 3.88
CA LEU A 46 4.20 -17.45 4.73
C LEU A 46 3.35 -17.38 6.00
N LEU A 47 3.94 -17.72 7.14
CA LEU A 47 3.22 -17.79 8.40
C LEU A 47 3.03 -16.40 9.03
N LEU A 48 1.93 -16.22 9.75
CA LEU A 48 1.64 -14.95 10.44
C LEU A 48 2.61 -14.73 11.61
N GLU A 49 3.01 -15.83 12.24
CA GLU A 49 3.94 -15.90 13.36
C GLU A 49 5.35 -15.43 12.96
N GLU A 50 5.68 -15.50 11.68
CA GLU A 50 6.97 -15.07 11.14
C GLU A 50 6.94 -13.59 10.71
N THR A 51 5.81 -13.13 10.19
CA THR A 51 5.66 -11.77 9.66
C THR A 51 5.23 -10.75 10.71
N ALA A 52 4.50 -11.17 11.75
CA ALA A 52 4.03 -10.28 12.81
C ALA A 52 5.18 -9.69 13.65
N PRO A 53 6.20 -10.46 14.11
CA PRO A 53 7.35 -9.92 14.81
C PRO A 53 8.13 -8.92 13.95
N LEU A 54 8.29 -9.21 12.66
CA LEU A 54 8.94 -8.33 11.70
C LEU A 54 8.17 -7.01 11.53
N LEU A 55 6.85 -7.05 11.38
CA LEU A 55 6.05 -5.81 11.32
C LEU A 55 6.15 -4.98 12.60
N ASN A 56 6.17 -5.63 13.76
CA ASN A 56 6.34 -4.93 15.04
C ASN A 56 7.72 -4.27 15.12
N ALA A 57 8.78 -4.99 14.77
CA ALA A 57 10.14 -4.45 14.75
C ALA A 57 10.26 -3.25 13.79
N LEU A 58 9.71 -3.35 12.58
CA LEU A 58 9.67 -2.22 11.63
C LEU A 58 9.00 -0.96 12.20
N ALA A 59 7.97 -1.12 13.03
CA ALA A 59 7.23 0.00 13.61
C ALA A 59 8.04 0.76 14.68
N GLU A 60 9.07 0.15 15.25
CA GLU A 60 9.95 0.77 16.26
C GLU A 60 11.18 1.45 15.63
N LEU A 61 11.42 1.28 14.33
CA LEU A 61 12.61 1.81 13.63
C LEU A 61 12.45 3.25 13.13
N GLU A 62 11.30 3.87 13.36
CA GLU A 62 11.02 5.25 12.94
C GLU A 62 11.37 5.49 11.45
N LEU A 63 10.96 4.56 10.59
CA LEU A 63 11.35 4.53 9.17
C LEU A 63 10.92 5.81 8.43
N GLY A 64 11.68 6.18 7.41
CA GLY A 64 11.28 7.11 6.35
C GLY A 64 10.32 6.47 5.36
N ALA A 65 9.90 7.24 4.35
CA ALA A 65 9.01 6.73 3.32
C ALA A 65 9.66 5.59 2.54
N ALA A 66 9.00 4.43 2.49
CA ALA A 66 9.53 3.24 1.83
C ALA A 66 8.41 2.29 1.37
N ALA A 67 8.71 1.46 0.36
CA ALA A 67 7.89 0.32 0.00
C ALA A 67 8.59 -0.96 0.46
N ILE A 68 7.98 -1.68 1.40
CA ILE A 68 8.58 -2.85 2.04
C ILE A 68 7.75 -4.09 1.71
N ASP A 69 8.37 -5.04 1.00
CA ASP A 69 7.78 -6.36 0.82
C ASP A 69 8.16 -7.27 1.98
N ILE A 70 7.17 -7.53 2.84
CA ILE A 70 7.32 -8.28 4.09
C ILE A 70 7.73 -9.72 3.81
N ALA A 71 7.21 -10.34 2.74
CA ALA A 71 7.55 -11.71 2.39
C ALA A 71 9.03 -11.83 2.03
N ARG A 72 9.50 -10.94 1.15
CA ARG A 72 10.91 -10.91 0.75
C ARG A 72 11.84 -10.66 1.94
N LEU A 73 11.45 -9.75 2.85
CA LEU A 73 12.27 -9.42 4.01
C LEU A 73 12.33 -10.59 5.02
N THR A 74 11.21 -11.28 5.23
CA THR A 74 11.17 -12.51 6.04
C THR A 74 12.04 -13.62 5.42
N GLU A 75 11.95 -13.84 4.11
CA GLU A 75 12.78 -14.84 3.41
C GLU A 75 14.27 -14.51 3.51
N LYS A 76 14.65 -13.24 3.33
CA LYS A 76 16.03 -12.78 3.47
C LYS A 76 16.55 -12.99 4.90
N PHE A 77 15.76 -12.63 5.92
CA PHE A 77 16.15 -12.86 7.31
C PHE A 77 16.33 -14.34 7.63
N LYS A 78 15.50 -15.23 7.08
CA LYS A 78 15.67 -16.68 7.25
C LYS A 78 16.94 -17.22 6.59
N ALA A 79 17.31 -16.69 5.43
CA ALA A 79 18.46 -17.14 4.66
C ALA A 79 19.80 -16.60 5.23
N GLU A 80 19.80 -15.35 5.67
CA GLU A 80 21.03 -14.59 5.97
C GLU A 80 21.14 -14.12 7.43
N GLY A 81 20.05 -14.16 8.20
CA GLY A 81 19.98 -13.63 9.59
C GLY A 81 20.49 -14.59 10.66
N ALA A 82 21.14 -15.69 10.29
CA ALA A 82 21.66 -16.65 11.26
C ALA A 82 22.74 -16.00 12.14
N GLY A 83 22.50 -15.96 13.46
CA GLY A 83 23.42 -15.36 14.43
C GLY A 83 23.24 -13.86 14.67
N THR A 84 22.21 -13.24 14.10
CA THR A 84 21.90 -11.81 14.29
C THR A 84 20.46 -11.65 14.79
N SER A 85 20.22 -10.65 15.64
CA SER A 85 18.86 -10.33 16.05
C SER A 85 18.06 -9.73 14.89
N LEU A 86 16.72 -9.87 14.95
CA LEU A 86 15.84 -9.28 13.95
C LEU A 86 16.01 -7.75 13.86
N ASP A 87 16.23 -7.07 14.99
CA ASP A 87 16.44 -5.61 15.02
C ASP A 87 17.73 -5.20 14.30
N GLU A 88 18.85 -5.86 14.60
CA GLU A 88 20.13 -5.60 13.95
C GLU A 88 20.07 -5.85 12.44
N PHE A 89 19.43 -6.93 12.01
CA PHE A 89 19.23 -7.23 10.60
C PHE A 89 18.41 -6.13 9.90
N LEU A 90 17.29 -5.72 10.48
CA LEU A 90 16.43 -4.70 9.89
C LEU A 90 17.12 -3.33 9.84
N ARG A 91 17.90 -2.98 10.87
CA ARG A 91 18.69 -1.73 10.89
C ARG A 91 19.75 -1.71 9.81
N ALA A 92 20.41 -2.84 9.56
CA ALA A 92 21.39 -2.97 8.49
C ALA A 92 20.72 -2.91 7.11
N GLU A 93 19.65 -3.66 6.90
CA GLU A 93 18.96 -3.75 5.60
C GLU A 93 18.24 -2.46 5.21
N LEU A 94 17.73 -1.71 6.20
CA LEU A 94 16.94 -0.49 6.00
C LEU A 94 17.70 0.77 6.43
N ALA A 95 19.03 0.71 6.52
CA ALA A 95 19.88 1.80 7.03
C ALA A 95 19.58 3.16 6.37
N ASP A 96 19.27 3.16 5.07
CA ASP A 96 18.96 4.37 4.30
C ASP A 96 17.66 5.06 4.72
N VAL A 97 16.75 4.37 5.41
CA VAL A 97 15.44 4.89 5.80
C VAL A 97 15.20 4.89 7.30
N VAL A 98 15.99 4.19 8.11
CA VAL A 98 15.85 4.19 9.58
C VAL A 98 16.01 5.60 10.17
N GLY A 99 15.16 5.93 11.15
CA GLY A 99 15.22 7.21 11.87
C GLY A 99 14.73 8.44 11.09
N LYS A 100 14.22 8.26 9.86
CA LYS A 100 13.75 9.38 9.03
C LYS A 100 12.30 9.81 9.29
N ARG A 101 11.54 9.09 10.12
CA ARG A 101 10.18 9.44 10.60
C ARG A 101 9.21 9.90 9.49
N GLY A 102 9.07 9.07 8.46
CA GLY A 102 8.22 9.36 7.32
C GLY A 102 8.78 10.41 6.35
N GLY A 103 9.99 10.91 6.62
CA GLY A 103 10.73 11.78 5.74
C GLY A 103 10.88 11.19 4.35
N ASP A 104 10.50 12.01 3.37
CA ASP A 104 10.73 11.80 1.95
C ASP A 104 11.17 13.17 1.41
N ASP A 105 12.40 13.25 0.90
CA ASP A 105 12.91 14.48 0.28
C ASP A 105 12.15 14.84 -1.01
N ARG A 106 11.31 13.91 -1.50
CA ARG A 106 10.46 14.13 -2.67
C ARG A 106 9.23 14.95 -2.30
N THR A 107 9.07 16.08 -2.99
CA THR A 107 7.86 16.89 -2.91
C THR A 107 6.67 16.19 -3.54
N SER A 108 5.46 16.45 -3.03
CA SER A 108 4.22 15.95 -3.63
C SER A 108 3.95 16.59 -4.99
N THR A 109 3.41 15.82 -5.94
CA THR A 109 2.99 16.32 -7.26
C THR A 109 1.47 16.25 -7.38
N ASP A 110 0.86 17.39 -7.69
CA ASP A 110 -0.57 17.43 -8.00
C ASP A 110 -0.85 16.87 -9.40
N VAL A 111 -1.83 16.00 -9.48
CA VAL A 111 -2.22 15.28 -10.70
C VAL A 111 -3.64 15.67 -11.09
N VAL A 112 -3.80 16.03 -12.36
CA VAL A 112 -5.10 16.25 -13.00
C VAL A 112 -5.28 15.20 -14.09
N LEU A 113 -6.36 14.41 -14.00
CA LEU A 113 -6.66 13.39 -15.00
C LEU A 113 -7.56 13.96 -16.11
N TYR A 114 -7.06 13.97 -17.33
CA TYR A 114 -7.85 14.32 -18.51
C TYR A 114 -8.56 13.07 -19.05
N GLY A 115 -9.85 12.97 -18.75
CA GLY A 115 -10.70 11.87 -19.18
C GLY A 115 -11.00 10.86 -18.07
N PHE A 116 -12.29 10.60 -17.86
CA PHE A 116 -12.77 9.68 -16.83
C PHE A 116 -13.48 8.44 -17.40
N GLY A 117 -12.82 7.84 -18.40
CA GLY A 117 -13.20 6.56 -18.98
C GLY A 117 -12.70 5.37 -18.15
N ARG A 118 -12.50 4.21 -18.78
CA ARG A 118 -12.04 2.99 -18.09
C ARG A 118 -10.68 3.19 -17.39
N ILE A 119 -9.67 3.65 -18.13
CA ILE A 119 -8.32 3.87 -17.59
C ILE A 119 -8.31 5.01 -16.56
N GLY A 120 -8.99 6.13 -16.84
CA GLY A 120 -9.06 7.24 -15.90
C GLY A 120 -9.67 6.86 -14.55
N ARG A 121 -10.73 6.03 -14.54
CA ARG A 121 -11.31 5.49 -13.30
C ARG A 121 -10.35 4.56 -12.57
N LEU A 122 -9.69 3.65 -13.28
CA LEU A 122 -8.72 2.73 -12.67
C LEU A 122 -7.53 3.50 -12.07
N LEU A 123 -6.99 4.48 -12.79
CA LEU A 123 -5.89 5.30 -12.31
C LEU A 123 -6.33 6.16 -11.11
N ALA A 124 -7.53 6.74 -11.15
CA ALA A 124 -8.08 7.46 -9.99
C ALA A 124 -8.19 6.56 -8.76
N ARG A 125 -8.66 5.31 -8.92
CA ARG A 125 -8.70 4.33 -7.81
C ARG A 125 -7.31 4.07 -7.25
N LEU A 126 -6.32 3.84 -8.10
CA LEU A 126 -4.94 3.57 -7.68
C LEU A 126 -4.30 4.78 -7.00
N LEU A 127 -4.52 5.99 -7.51
CA LEU A 127 -4.02 7.22 -6.90
C LEU A 127 -4.65 7.44 -5.53
N ILE A 128 -5.96 7.22 -5.37
CA ILE A 128 -6.64 7.36 -4.08
C ILE A 128 -6.19 6.28 -3.08
N GLU A 129 -6.05 5.03 -3.51
CA GLU A 129 -5.59 3.93 -2.63
C GLU A 129 -4.15 4.16 -2.13
N LYS A 130 -3.32 4.83 -2.93
CA LYS A 130 -1.92 5.16 -2.63
C LYS A 130 -1.70 6.56 -2.07
N ALA A 131 -2.74 7.38 -1.90
CA ALA A 131 -2.61 8.79 -1.53
C ALA A 131 -2.04 9.03 -0.11
N GLY A 132 -1.93 7.99 0.73
CA GLY A 132 -1.15 7.92 1.97
C GLY A 132 -1.10 9.16 2.86
N GLY A 133 0.02 9.35 3.55
CA GLY A 133 0.31 10.53 4.38
C GLY A 133 0.43 11.84 3.58
N GLY A 134 -0.20 11.93 2.40
CA GLY A 134 -0.22 13.12 1.57
C GLY A 134 1.00 13.31 0.67
N HIS A 135 1.95 12.37 0.69
CA HIS A 135 3.17 12.41 -0.11
C HIS A 135 3.03 11.66 -1.45
N GLY A 136 3.72 12.15 -2.49
CA GLY A 136 3.69 11.57 -3.84
C GLY A 136 2.63 12.18 -4.76
N LEU A 137 1.92 11.35 -5.53
CA LEU A 137 0.95 11.82 -6.53
C LEU A 137 -0.43 12.08 -5.91
N ARG A 138 -0.87 13.34 -5.94
CA ARG A 138 -2.13 13.78 -5.34
C ARG A 138 -3.15 14.08 -6.43
N LEU A 139 -4.16 13.22 -6.57
CA LEU A 139 -5.25 13.48 -7.51
C LEU A 139 -6.05 14.71 -7.04
N ARG A 140 -5.99 15.81 -7.79
CA ARG A 140 -6.68 17.07 -7.46
C ARG A 140 -7.94 17.30 -8.27
N ALA A 141 -7.93 16.90 -9.53
CA ALA A 141 -9.07 17.08 -10.40
C ALA A 141 -9.15 15.98 -11.47
N ILE A 142 -10.35 15.79 -11.97
CA ILE A 142 -10.65 14.93 -13.11
C ILE A 142 -11.44 15.76 -14.11
N VAL A 143 -10.86 15.98 -15.29
CA VAL A 143 -11.49 16.73 -16.36
C VAL A 143 -12.31 15.77 -17.20
N VAL A 144 -13.59 16.09 -17.38
CA VAL A 144 -14.52 15.34 -18.22
C VAL A 144 -15.04 16.23 -19.34
N ARG A 145 -15.36 15.63 -20.49
CA ARG A 145 -16.08 16.35 -21.54
C ARG A 145 -17.52 16.59 -21.08
N LYS A 146 -18.11 17.71 -21.50
CA LYS A 146 -19.52 18.01 -21.24
C LYS A 146 -20.38 16.88 -21.81
N GLY A 147 -21.10 16.20 -20.91
CA GLY A 147 -22.07 15.15 -21.24
C GLY A 147 -23.51 15.61 -20.99
N ALA A 148 -24.43 14.65 -20.93
CA ALA A 148 -25.81 14.90 -20.48
C ALA A 148 -25.85 15.31 -18.99
N GLU A 149 -26.98 15.82 -18.51
CA GLU A 149 -27.13 16.31 -17.13
C GLU A 149 -26.77 15.27 -16.06
N ASN A 150 -26.96 13.98 -16.35
CA ASN A 150 -26.65 12.88 -15.44
C ASN A 150 -25.25 12.24 -15.64
N ASP A 151 -24.38 12.84 -16.47
CA ASP A 151 -23.08 12.23 -16.82
C ASP A 151 -22.17 12.05 -15.58
N LEU A 152 -22.12 13.04 -14.68
CA LEU A 152 -21.34 12.94 -13.45
C LEU A 152 -21.84 11.84 -12.53
N ALA A 153 -23.16 11.73 -12.34
CA ALA A 153 -23.78 10.67 -11.54
C ALA A 153 -23.48 9.28 -12.13
N LYS A 154 -23.56 9.15 -13.47
CA LYS A 154 -23.21 7.90 -14.18
C LYS A 154 -21.74 7.53 -13.98
N ARG A 155 -20.83 8.48 -14.12
CA ARG A 155 -19.39 8.26 -13.91
C ARG A 155 -19.06 7.90 -12.47
N ALA A 156 -19.69 8.55 -11.50
CA ALA A 156 -19.55 8.21 -10.09
C ALA A 156 -20.06 6.79 -9.80
N SER A 157 -21.19 6.37 -10.40
CA SER A 157 -21.69 4.99 -10.31
C SER A 157 -20.71 3.97 -10.89
N LEU A 158 -20.10 4.28 -12.05
CA LEU A 158 -19.07 3.44 -12.67
C LEU A 158 -17.74 3.45 -11.90
N LEU A 159 -17.44 4.52 -11.15
CA LEU A 159 -16.34 4.50 -10.20
C LEU A 159 -16.69 3.63 -8.99
N ARG A 160 -17.94 3.65 -8.51
CA ARG A 160 -18.38 2.86 -7.36
C ARG A 160 -18.39 1.36 -7.64
N ARG A 161 -18.84 0.93 -8.82
CA ARG A 161 -18.87 -0.47 -9.24
C ARG A 161 -18.23 -0.63 -10.61
N ASP A 162 -17.10 -1.32 -10.64
CA ASP A 162 -16.42 -1.73 -11.86
C ASP A 162 -16.60 -3.25 -12.06
N SER A 163 -16.90 -3.69 -13.28
CA SER A 163 -17.16 -5.10 -13.56
C SER A 163 -15.91 -5.98 -13.46
N VAL A 164 -14.71 -5.40 -13.60
CA VAL A 164 -13.43 -6.12 -13.54
C VAL A 164 -12.73 -5.90 -12.21
N HIS A 165 -12.79 -4.66 -11.69
CA HIS A 165 -12.08 -4.28 -10.47
C HIS A 165 -12.97 -4.25 -9.22
N GLY A 166 -14.24 -4.59 -9.35
CA GLY A 166 -15.19 -4.69 -8.25
C GLY A 166 -15.62 -3.35 -7.66
N SER A 167 -16.09 -3.40 -6.41
CA SER A 167 -16.52 -2.22 -5.67
C SER A 167 -15.34 -1.30 -5.35
N PHE A 168 -15.62 0.00 -5.22
CA PHE A 168 -14.66 0.96 -4.69
C PHE A 168 -14.71 0.95 -3.16
N GLU A 169 -13.55 0.80 -2.52
CA GLU A 169 -13.39 0.78 -1.06
C GLU A 169 -13.39 2.21 -0.50
N GLY A 170 -14.53 2.89 -0.58
CA GLY A 170 -14.69 4.27 -0.12
C GLY A 170 -16.08 4.84 -0.39
N THR A 171 -16.31 6.07 0.07
CA THR A 171 -17.59 6.78 -0.14
C THR A 171 -17.47 7.76 -1.29
N ILE A 172 -18.45 7.74 -2.20
CA ILE A 172 -18.56 8.68 -3.32
C ILE A 172 -19.88 9.45 -3.18
N ARG A 173 -19.81 10.78 -3.21
CA ARG A 173 -20.96 11.69 -3.22
C ARG A 173 -20.87 12.58 -4.47
N VAL A 174 -22.01 12.87 -5.08
CA VAL A 174 -22.20 13.77 -6.24
C VAL A 174 -23.26 14.78 -5.87
#